data_AF-A0A7C6N3B5-F1
#
_entry.id   AF-A0A7C6N3B5-F1
#
_cell.length_a   1.000
_cell.length_b   1.000
_cell.length_c   1.000
_cell.angle_alpha   90.00
_cell.angle_beta   90.00
_cell.angle_gamma   90.00
#
_symmetry.space_group_name_H-M   'P 1'
#
loop_
_entity.id
_entity.type
_entity.pdbx_description
1 polymer ?
#
loop_
_entity_poly.entity_id
_entity_poly.type
_entity_poly.pdbx_seq_one_letter_code
_entity_poly.pdbx_strand_id
1 'polypeptide(L)'
;MFRQENTTLVREIYGELLCIEPWGNDSLRVRSIKGTEFIDEDWALDTKPGLKTAVNIKIDEKLSSITNGNITATVRYDGFITYYNQKDEVLLEEYIRNRDDFDRYCSPIGL
;
A
#
# COMPACT_ATOMS: atom_id res chain seq x y z
N MET A 1 3.10 -5.80 -11.38
CA MET A 1 3.84 -4.63 -11.89
C MET A 1 3.39 -3.40 -11.14
N PHE A 2 4.34 -2.56 -10.73
CA PHE A 2 4.06 -1.26 -10.14
C PHE A 2 3.98 -0.18 -11.21
N ARG A 3 3.14 0.83 -10.99
CA ARG A 3 3.06 2.04 -11.81
C ARG A 3 2.60 3.22 -10.96
N GLN A 4 2.93 4.43 -11.41
CA GLN A 4 2.45 5.67 -10.82
C GLN A 4 1.36 6.25 -11.73
N GLU A 5 0.22 6.58 -11.13
CA GLU A 5 -0.87 7.31 -11.79
C GLU A 5 -1.10 8.61 -11.01
N ASN A 6 -0.64 9.74 -11.54
CA ASN A 6 -0.64 11.03 -10.83
C ASN A 6 0.06 10.93 -9.45
N THR A 7 -0.70 11.03 -8.36
CA THR A 7 -0.24 10.91 -6.96
C THR A 7 -0.58 9.54 -6.35
N THR A 8 -0.92 8.56 -7.16
CA THR A 8 -1.35 7.22 -6.73
C THR A 8 -0.30 6.19 -7.09
N LEU A 9 0.07 5.36 -6.13
CA LEU A 9 0.86 4.15 -6.35
C LEU A 9 -0.10 3.00 -6.67
N VAL A 10 0.09 2.38 -7.83
CA VAL A 10 -0.74 1.25 -8.28
C VAL A 10 0.12 0.01 -8.45
N ARG A 11 -0.39 -1.13 -8.01
CA ARG A 11 0.20 -2.45 -8.21
C ARG A 11 -0.83 -3.38 -8.81
N GLU A 12 -0.43 -4.10 -9.85
CA GLU A 12 -1.26 -5.12 -10.48
C GLU A 12 -0.50 -6.45 -10.60
N ILE A 13 -1.00 -7.52 -9.98
CA ILE A 13 -0.42 -8.85 -10.11
C ILE A 13 -1.52 -9.91 -10.04
N TYR A 14 -1.43 -10.97 -10.87
CA TYR A 14 -2.36 -12.13 -10.79
C TYR A 14 -3.86 -11.76 -10.69
N GLY A 15 -4.26 -10.66 -11.35
CA GLY A 15 -5.63 -10.14 -11.33
C GLY A 15 -6.02 -9.36 -10.07
N GLU A 16 -5.12 -9.17 -9.11
CA GLU A 16 -5.26 -8.19 -8.03
C GLU A 16 -4.82 -6.81 -8.52
N LEU A 17 -5.66 -5.81 -8.29
CA LEU A 17 -5.37 -4.40 -8.44
C LEU A 17 -5.38 -3.73 -7.06
N LEU A 18 -4.23 -3.19 -6.66
CA LEU A 18 -4.01 -2.44 -5.43
C LEU A 18 -3.71 -0.98 -5.78
N CYS A 19 -4.37 -0.03 -5.12
CA CYS A 19 -4.02 1.39 -5.20
C CYS A 19 -3.84 1.99 -3.80
N ILE A 20 -2.84 2.87 -3.69
CA ILE A 20 -2.56 3.65 -2.50
C ILE A 20 -2.39 5.11 -2.93
N GLU A 21 -3.23 5.98 -2.38
CA GLU A 21 -3.29 7.40 -2.74
C GLU A 21 -3.35 8.29 -1.50
N PRO A 22 -2.93 9.56 -1.57
CA PRO A 22 -3.13 10.51 -0.47
C PRO A 22 -4.63 10.74 -0.20
N TRP A 23 -5.01 10.80 1.08
CA TRP A 23 -6.35 11.19 1.49
C TRP A 23 -6.30 12.21 2.62
N GLY A 24 -5.75 13.38 2.30
CA GLY A 24 -5.55 14.49 3.24
C GLY A 24 -4.08 14.61 3.62
N ASN A 25 -3.77 15.42 4.63
CA ASN A 25 -2.40 15.52 5.11
C ASN A 25 -2.06 14.30 5.95
N ASP A 26 -0.83 13.79 5.81
CA ASP A 26 -0.30 12.68 6.61
C ASP A 26 -1.20 11.43 6.59
N SER A 27 -1.94 11.22 5.50
CA SER A 27 -2.99 10.21 5.39
C SER A 27 -2.95 9.51 4.03
N LEU A 28 -3.21 8.21 4.02
CA LEU A 28 -3.30 7.38 2.82
C LEU A 28 -4.64 6.64 2.79
N ARG A 29 -5.26 6.55 1.61
CA ARG A 29 -6.37 5.65 1.31
C ARG A 29 -5.82 4.46 0.54
N VAL A 30 -6.19 3.27 0.96
CA VAL A 30 -5.73 1.99 0.39
C VAL A 30 -6.96 1.23 -0.08
N ARG A 31 -6.94 0.75 -1.33
CA ARG A 31 -7.99 -0.09 -1.90
C ARG A 31 -7.35 -1.25 -2.66
N SER A 32 -7.88 -2.45 -2.48
CA SER A 32 -7.50 -3.63 -3.27
C SER A 32 -8.74 -4.37 -3.76
N ILE A 33 -8.69 -4.90 -4.98
CA ILE A 33 -9.72 -5.76 -5.57
C ILE A 33 -9.09 -6.82 -6.44
N LYS A 34 -9.72 -8.01 -6.50
CA LYS A 34 -9.46 -8.98 -7.56
C LYS A 34 -10.38 -8.71 -8.75
N GLY A 35 -9.89 -7.97 -9.74
CA GLY A 35 -10.68 -7.47 -10.85
C GLY A 35 -9.93 -6.41 -11.66
N THR A 36 -10.61 -5.79 -12.62
CA THR A 36 -10.03 -4.82 -13.55
C THR A 36 -10.29 -3.36 -13.15
N GLU A 37 -11.28 -3.11 -12.29
CA GLU A 37 -11.70 -1.77 -11.89
C GLU A 37 -12.12 -1.73 -10.42
N PHE A 38 -11.91 -0.58 -9.78
CA PHE A 38 -12.36 -0.35 -8.42
C PHE A 38 -13.84 0.01 -8.40
N ILE A 39 -14.51 -0.35 -7.31
CA ILE A 39 -15.84 0.16 -7.00
C ILE A 39 -15.70 1.67 -6.69
N ASP A 40 -16.51 2.49 -7.36
CA ASP A 40 -16.52 3.95 -7.20
C ASP A 40 -17.43 4.36 -6.03
N GLU A 41 -17.08 3.89 -4.82
CA GLU A 41 -17.82 4.17 -3.60
C GLU A 41 -16.87 4.63 -2.49
N ASP A 42 -17.16 5.82 -1.94
CA ASP A 42 -16.33 6.45 -0.91
C ASP A 42 -16.78 6.13 0.52
N TRP A 43 -18.01 5.65 0.70
CA TRP A 43 -18.59 5.34 2.01
C TRP A 43 -18.43 6.51 2.99
N ALA A 44 -17.81 6.28 4.16
CA ALA A 44 -17.55 7.31 5.16
C ALA A 44 -16.44 8.31 4.76
N LEU A 45 -15.77 8.11 3.62
CA LEU A 45 -14.75 9.02 3.08
C LEU A 45 -15.33 9.96 2.01
N ASP A 46 -16.63 10.31 2.08
CA ASP A 46 -17.35 11.14 1.11
C ASP A 46 -16.79 12.56 0.91
N THR A 47 -15.96 13.04 1.84
CA THR A 47 -15.34 14.35 1.81
C THR A 47 -13.87 14.20 1.44
N LYS A 48 -13.51 14.62 0.22
CA LYS A 48 -12.12 14.61 -0.24
C LYS A 48 -11.34 15.76 0.43
N PRO A 49 -10.42 15.47 1.36
CA PRO A 49 -9.65 16.51 2.03
C PRO A 49 -8.64 17.15 1.07
N GLY A 50 -8.37 18.44 1.27
CA GLY A 50 -7.34 19.15 0.52
C GLY A 50 -5.93 18.62 0.85
N LEU A 51 -5.10 18.48 -0.18
CA LEU A 51 -3.71 18.06 -0.06
C LEU A 51 -2.80 19.30 0.07
N LYS A 52 -2.03 19.41 1.15
CA LYS A 52 -1.08 20.54 1.34
C LYS A 52 0.36 20.16 1.02
N THR A 53 0.67 18.87 0.97
CA THR A 53 2.02 18.31 0.82
C THR A 53 2.21 17.66 -0.54
N ALA A 54 3.41 17.78 -1.09
CA ALA A 54 3.78 17.03 -2.29
C ALA A 54 3.90 15.55 -1.95
N VAL A 55 3.33 14.69 -2.80
CA VAL A 55 3.41 13.24 -2.67
C VAL A 55 4.65 12.73 -3.40
N ASN A 56 5.46 11.92 -2.72
CA ASN A 56 6.63 11.29 -3.31
C ASN A 56 6.36 9.81 -3.56
N ILE A 57 6.52 9.35 -4.79
CA ILE A 57 6.40 7.93 -5.15
C ILE A 57 7.75 7.46 -5.67
N LYS A 58 8.19 6.31 -5.20
CA LYS A 58 9.39 5.61 -5.69
C LYS A 58 8.97 4.22 -6.12
N ILE A 59 9.36 3.83 -7.33
CA ILE A 59 9.05 2.52 -7.89
C ILE A 59 10.35 1.78 -8.15
N ASP A 60 10.44 0.57 -7.60
CA ASP A 60 11.47 -0.43 -7.87
C ASP A 60 10.76 -1.76 -8.24
N GLU A 61 11.50 -2.70 -8.82
CA GLU A 61 11.02 -4.02 -9.21
C GLU A 61 10.51 -4.82 -8.00
N LYS A 62 11.20 -4.73 -6.85
CA LYS A 62 10.92 -5.53 -5.65
C LYS A 62 10.14 -4.79 -4.56
N LEU A 63 10.24 -3.46 -4.52
CA LEU A 63 9.70 -2.63 -3.44
C LEU A 63 9.36 -1.24 -3.95
N SER A 64 8.12 -0.81 -3.82
CA SER A 64 7.71 0.56 -4.13
C SER A 64 7.27 1.29 -2.87
N SER A 65 7.31 2.62 -2.87
CA SER A 65 6.87 3.42 -1.74
C SER A 65 6.06 4.64 -2.16
N ILE A 66 5.13 5.06 -1.30
CA ILE A 66 4.41 6.33 -1.39
C ILE A 66 4.53 7.07 -0.06
N THR A 67 4.96 8.33 -0.11
CA THR A 67 5.10 9.22 1.05
C THR A 67 4.18 10.42 0.88
N ASN A 68 3.35 10.69 1.88
CA ASN A 68 2.50 11.87 1.97
C ASN A 68 2.72 12.57 3.31
N GLY A 69 3.51 13.64 3.32
CA GLY A 69 3.88 14.32 4.57
C GLY A 69 4.61 13.37 5.53
N ASN A 70 4.01 13.09 6.70
CA ASN A 70 4.59 12.27 7.75
C ASN A 70 4.32 10.77 7.64
N ILE A 71 3.51 10.31 6.67
CA ILE A 71 3.23 8.89 6.48
C ILE A 71 3.89 8.36 5.21
N THR A 72 4.51 7.19 5.32
CA THR A 72 5.05 6.44 4.19
C THR A 72 4.48 5.03 4.19
N ALA A 73 4.00 4.54 3.05
CA ALA A 73 3.70 3.13 2.84
C ALA A 73 4.73 2.52 1.89
N THR A 74 5.29 1.37 2.23
CA THR A 74 6.11 0.55 1.33
C THR A 74 5.34 -0.70 0.93
N VAL A 75 5.34 -1.04 -0.34
CA VAL A 75 4.67 -2.21 -0.91
C VAL A 75 5.70 -3.11 -1.56
N ARG A 76 5.81 -4.34 -1.07
CA ARG A 76 6.65 -5.37 -1.68
C ARG A 76 6.02 -5.92 -2.96
N TYR A 77 6.82 -6.59 -3.79
CA TYR A 77 6.34 -7.20 -5.04
C TYR A 77 5.17 -8.16 -4.84
N ASP A 78 5.11 -8.85 -3.69
CA ASP A 78 4.04 -9.78 -3.30
C ASP A 78 2.80 -9.08 -2.73
N GLY A 79 2.82 -7.76 -2.60
CA GLY A 79 1.68 -6.94 -2.20
C GLY A 79 1.69 -6.58 -0.73
N PHE A 80 2.64 -7.12 0.05
CA PHE A 80 2.73 -6.87 1.48
C PHE A 80 3.07 -5.40 1.78
N ILE A 81 2.28 -4.77 2.64
CA ILE A 81 2.37 -3.35 2.96
C ILE A 81 2.87 -3.13 4.40
N THR A 82 3.84 -2.23 4.54
CA THR A 82 4.27 -1.68 5.83
C THR A 82 4.17 -0.16 5.81
N TYR A 83 3.68 0.42 6.89
CA TYR A 83 3.48 1.86 7.07
C TYR A 83 4.45 2.40 8.12
N TYR A 84 5.01 3.57 7.85
CA TYR A 84 6.01 4.22 8.69
C TYR A 84 5.63 5.68 8.94
N ASN A 85 6.11 6.23 10.06
CA ASN A 85 6.12 7.66 10.29
C ASN A 85 7.36 8.33 9.65
N GLN A 86 7.50 9.65 9.82
CA GLN A 86 8.61 10.45 9.28
C GLN A 86 9.98 10.16 9.92
N LYS A 87 10.03 9.35 10.97
CA LYS A 87 11.26 8.89 11.64
C LYS A 87 11.63 7.46 11.24
N ASP A 88 10.97 6.92 10.22
CA ASP A 88 11.11 5.53 9.77
C ASP A 88 10.70 4.49 10.83
N GLU A 89 9.87 4.88 11.81
CA GLU A 89 9.30 3.96 12.80
C GLU A 89 8.05 3.30 12.23
N VAL A 90 7.92 1.97 12.38
CA VAL A 90 6.75 1.21 11.92
C VAL A 90 5.51 1.62 12.71
N LEU A 91 4.47 2.05 11.98
CA LEU A 91 3.13 2.35 12.51
C LEU A 91 2.20 1.16 12.40
N LEU A 92 2.23 0.47 11.26
CA LEU A 92 1.40 -0.69 10.96
C LEU A 92 2.16 -1.58 9.97
N GLU A 93 2.10 -2.88 10.19
CA GLU A 93 2.60 -3.88 9.26
C GLU A 93 1.48 -4.89 9.00
N GLU A 94 1.27 -5.24 7.74
CA GLU A 94 0.31 -6.30 7.41
C GLU A 94 0.72 -7.62 8.07
N TYR A 95 -0.27 -8.43 8.41
CA TYR A 95 -0.01 -9.75 8.97
C TYR A 95 -0.17 -10.81 7.89
N ILE A 96 0.90 -11.55 7.60
CA ILE A 96 0.87 -12.68 6.67
C ILE A 96 1.43 -13.95 7.33
N ARG A 97 0.79 -15.07 7.03
CA ARG A 97 1.30 -16.43 7.31
C ARG A 97 1.03 -17.27 6.09
N ASN A 98 2.08 -17.71 5.41
CA ASN A 98 1.98 -18.57 4.23
C ASN A 98 3.09 -19.64 4.26
N ARG A 99 3.04 -20.55 3.29
CA ARG A 99 4.07 -21.60 3.12
C ARG A 99 5.10 -21.24 2.07
N ASP A 100 5.00 -20.04 1.50
CA ASP A 100 5.83 -19.58 0.40
C ASP A 100 7.12 -18.93 0.92
N ASP A 101 7.11 -18.45 2.16
CA ASP A 101 8.27 -17.85 2.86
C ASP A 101 8.52 -18.56 4.20
N PHE A 102 9.50 -19.47 4.21
CA PHE A 102 9.89 -20.25 5.38
C PHE A 102 10.65 -19.42 6.44
N ASP A 103 11.16 -18.23 6.09
CA ASP A 103 12.03 -17.45 6.95
C ASP A 103 11.28 -16.42 7.80
N ARG A 104 10.21 -15.81 7.26
CA ARG A 104 9.52 -14.71 7.98
C ARG A 104 8.05 -14.97 8.31
N TYR A 105 7.40 -15.93 7.65
CA TYR A 105 5.95 -16.11 7.77
C TYR A 105 5.50 -17.57 7.83
N CYS A 106 6.45 -18.49 8.09
CA CYS A 106 6.18 -19.92 8.17
C CYS A 106 5.15 -20.24 9.25
N SER A 107 4.07 -20.93 8.87
CA SER A 107 3.24 -21.67 9.81
C SER A 107 3.94 -22.99 10.13
N PRO A 108 4.16 -23.34 11.42
CA PRO A 108 4.77 -24.62 11.76
C PRO A 108 3.94 -25.79 11.21
N ILE A 109 4.61 -26.83 10.72
CA ILE A 109 3.97 -28.12 10.51
C ILE A 109 3.60 -28.65 11.90
N GLY A 110 2.30 -28.83 12.15
CA GLY A 110 1.86 -29.70 13.22
C GLY A 110 2.22 -31.12 12.83
N LEU A 111 3.29 -31.65 13.43
CA LEU A 111 3.59 -33.09 13.49
C LEU A 111 2.85 -33.70 14.68
#